data_AF-A0A0M2S1W8-F1
#
_entry.id   AF-A0A0M2S1W8-F1
#
_cell.length_a   1.000
_cell.length_b   1.000
_cell.length_c   1.000
_cell.angle_alpha   90.00
_cell.angle_beta   90.00
_cell.angle_gamma   90.00
#
_symmetry.space_group_name_H-M   'P 1'
#
loop_
_entity.id
_entity.type
_entity.pdbx_description
1 polymer ?
#
loop_
_entity_poly.entity_id
_entity_poly.type
_entity_poly.pdbx_seq_one_letter_code
_entity_poly.pdbx_strand_id
1 'polypeptide(L)' 'MAEHEPDVLARARTAADWPTVADLEAEFGVRGRYIRRAIAAGDLSAFRLNVLRVDPASWAAWLAGRQK' A
#
# COMPACT_ATOMS: atom_id res chain seq x y z
N MET A 1 12.87 -21.03 -15.52
CA MET A 1 12.34 -20.12 -14.48
C MET A 1 12.81 -18.71 -14.82
N ALA A 2 12.10 -17.99 -15.69
CA ALA A 2 12.48 -16.65 -16.13
C ALA A 2 11.24 -15.83 -16.52
N GLU A 3 10.21 -15.84 -15.66
CA GLU A 3 8.96 -15.09 -15.87
C GLU A 3 8.80 -13.91 -14.89
N HIS A 4 9.78 -13.63 -14.02
CA HIS A 4 9.60 -12.70 -12.89
C HIS A 4 10.10 -11.26 -13.12
N GLU A 5 11.05 -11.01 -14.01
CA GLU A 5 11.59 -9.66 -14.21
C GLU A 5 10.61 -8.64 -14.84
N PRO A 6 9.80 -8.97 -15.87
CA PRO A 6 8.88 -7.98 -16.43
C PRO A 6 7.75 -7.60 -15.44
N ASP A 7 7.33 -8.54 -14.59
CA ASP A 7 6.23 -8.32 -13.63
C ASP A 7 6.65 -7.38 -12.49
N VAL A 8 7.86 -7.56 -11.93
CA VAL A 8 8.35 -6.69 -10.85
C VAL A 8 8.53 -5.25 -11.33
N LEU A 9 9.05 -5.05 -12.56
CA LEU A 9 9.23 -3.70 -13.11
C LEU A 9 7.88 -3.04 -13.45
N ALA A 10 6.93 -3.80 -14.01
CA ALA A 10 5.58 -3.31 -14.27
C ALA A 10 4.87 -2.90 -12.97
N ARG A 11 4.94 -3.75 -11.94
CA ARG A 11 4.41 -3.45 -10.60
C ARG A 11 5.10 -2.26 -9.96
N ALA A 12 6.43 -2.14 -10.08
CA ALA A 12 7.16 -0.99 -9.57
C ALA A 12 6.72 0.33 -10.23
N ARG A 13 6.45 0.32 -11.54
CA ARG A 13 5.91 1.49 -12.26
C ARG A 13 4.51 1.86 -11.76
N THR A 14 3.60 0.89 -11.64
CA THR A 14 2.26 1.15 -11.10
C THR A 14 2.32 1.63 -9.65
N ALA A 15 3.20 1.04 -8.84
CA ALA A 15 3.39 1.40 -7.45
C ALA A 15 4.06 2.76 -7.27
N ALA A 16 4.72 3.34 -8.28
CA ALA A 16 5.35 4.65 -8.18
C ALA A 16 4.34 5.77 -7.89
N ASP A 17 3.08 5.61 -8.30
CA ASP A 17 2.01 6.59 -8.10
C ASP A 17 1.13 6.28 -6.88
N TRP A 18 1.39 5.19 -6.17
CA TRP A 18 0.62 4.80 -5.00
C TRP A 18 0.88 5.72 -3.81
N PRO A 19 -0.13 6.02 -2.97
CA PRO A 19 0.04 6.89 -1.81
C PRO A 19 1.00 6.26 -0.81
N THR A 20 1.78 7.11 -0.15
CA THR A 20 2.65 6.71 0.95
C THR A 20 1.86 6.64 2.25
N VAL A 21 2.47 6.05 3.28
CA VAL A 21 1.88 6.08 4.63
C VAL A 21 1.67 7.51 5.12
N ALA A 22 2.57 8.44 4.78
CA ALA A 22 2.47 9.83 5.18
C ALA A 22 1.33 10.56 4.45
N ASP A 23 1.11 10.26 3.17
CA ASP A 23 0.00 10.83 2.40
C ASP A 23 -1.33 10.37 2.99
N LEU A 24 -1.46 9.07 3.30
CA LEU A 24 -2.67 8.51 3.91
C LEU A 24 -2.93 9.06 5.33
N GLU A 25 -1.87 9.30 6.11
CA GLU A 25 -1.94 9.97 7.41
C GLU A 25 -2.51 11.39 7.27
N ALA A 26 -2.01 12.16 6.30
CA ALA A 26 -2.40 13.55 6.08
C ALA A 26 -3.82 13.67 5.52
N GLU A 27 -4.19 12.81 4.57
CA GLU A 27 -5.48 12.87 3.87
C GLU A 27 -6.64 12.30 4.70
N PHE A 28 -6.44 11.15 5.35
CA PHE A 28 -7.52 10.43 6.04
C PHE A 28 -7.43 10.52 7.57
N GLY A 29 -6.40 11.15 8.13
CA GLY A 29 -6.20 11.27 9.58
C GLY A 29 -5.87 9.94 10.28
N VAL A 30 -5.61 8.87 9.54
CA VAL A 30 -5.30 7.56 10.09
C VAL A 30 -3.84 7.53 10.51
N ARG A 31 -3.55 7.40 11.82
CA ARG A 31 -2.15 7.31 12.29
C ARG A 31 -1.43 6.15 11.60
N GLY A 32 -0.28 6.43 11.02
CA GLY A 32 0.52 5.52 10.21
C GLY A 32 1.10 4.36 11.00
N ARG A 33 1.13 4.42 12.34
CA ARG A 33 1.36 3.24 13.18
C ARG A 33 0.32 2.13 12.90
N TYR A 34 -0.94 2.48 12.66
CA TYR A 34 -2.01 1.54 12.35
C TYR A 34 -1.91 1.04 10.91
N ILE A 35 -1.57 1.93 9.98
CA ILE A 35 -1.34 1.57 8.57
C ILE A 35 -0.19 0.56 8.48
N ARG A 36 0.96 0.84 9.12
CA ARG A 36 2.11 -0.08 9.17
C ARG A 36 1.76 -1.41 9.84
N ARG A 37 0.94 -1.39 10.90
CA ARG A 37 0.47 -2.62 11.55
C ARG A 37 -0.42 -3.45 10.62
N ALA A 38 -1.31 -2.82 9.87
CA ALA A 38 -2.17 -3.50 8.90
C ALA A 38 -1.36 -4.10 7.74
N ILE A 39 -0.32 -3.40 7.26
CA ILE A 39 0.62 -3.95 6.28
C ILE A 39 1.34 -5.17 6.85
N ALA A 40 1.86 -5.08 8.08
CA ALA A 40 2.56 -6.19 8.74
C ALA A 40 1.65 -7.40 9.02
N ALA A 41 0.35 -7.17 9.22
CA ALA A 41 -0.66 -8.22 9.38
C ALA A 41 -1.10 -8.86 8.05
N GLY A 42 -0.72 -8.28 6.90
CA GLY A 42 -1.16 -8.71 5.58
C GLY A 42 -2.52 -8.17 5.15
N ASP A 43 -3.14 -7.29 5.95
CA ASP A 43 -4.44 -6.68 5.63
C ASP A 43 -4.33 -5.60 4.54
N LEU A 44 -3.14 -5.00 4.39
CA LEU A 44 -2.84 -4.00 3.37
C LEU A 44 -1.69 -4.48 2.50
N SER A 45 -1.87 -4.34 1.19
CA SER A 45 -0.80 -4.57 0.23
C SER A 45 0.04 -3.31 0.11
N ALA A 46 1.37 -3.48 0.16
CA ALA A 46 2.30 -2.39 0.03
C ALA A 46 3.50 -2.81 -0.82
N PHE A 47 4.06 -1.84 -1.53
CA PHE A 47 5.25 -2.04 -2.33
C PHE A 47 6.35 -1.09 -1.85
N ARG A 48 7.55 -1.63 -1.63
CA ARG A 48 8.70 -0.85 -1.20
C ARG A 48 9.56 -0.47 -2.41
N LEU A 49 9.56 0.81 -2.73
CA LEU A 49 10.58 1.45 -3.59
C LEU A 49 11.61 2.13 -2.66
N ASN A 50 11.85 3.43 -2.82
CA ASN A 50 12.60 4.24 -1.85
C ASN A 50 11.78 4.53 -0.59
N VAL A 51 10.45 4.49 -0.72
CA VAL A 51 9.48 4.73 0.35
C VAL A 51 8.43 3.62 0.29
N LEU A 52 7.80 3.35 1.43
CA LEU A 52 6.70 2.39 1.50
C LEU A 52 5.43 3.02 0.92
N ARG A 53 4.97 2.47 -0.20
CA ARG A 53 3.73 2.89 -0.87
C ARG A 53 2.66 1.83 -0.71
N VAL A 54 1.42 2.25 -0.53
CA VAL A 54 0.28 1.39 -0.18
C VAL A 54 -0.63 1.27 -1.38
N ASP A 55 -1.02 0.04 -1.73
CA ASP A 55 -1.95 -0.21 -2.82
C ASP A 55 -3.32 0.43 -2.53
N PRO A 56 -3.78 1.39 -3.36
CA PRO A 56 -5.06 2.06 -3.18
C PRO A 56 -6.26 1.11 -3.11
N ALA A 57 -6.23 0.00 -3.88
CA ALA A 57 -7.33 -0.95 -3.90
C ALA A 57 -7.43 -1.69 -2.56
N SER A 58 -6.30 -2.16 -2.03
CA SER A 58 -6.24 -2.79 -0.71
C SER A 58 -6.62 -1.81 0.40
N TRP A 59 -6.23 -0.54 0.28
CA TRP A 59 -6.59 0.52 1.22
C TRP A 59 -8.10 0.78 1.26
N ALA A 60 -8.74 0.92 0.10
CA ALA A 60 -10.18 1.10 0.00
C ALA A 60 -10.95 -0.06 0.61
N ALA A 61 -10.53 -1.31 0.35
CA ALA A 61 -11.12 -2.50 0.96
C ALA A 61 -10.98 -2.51 2.49
N TRP A 62 -9.80 -2.14 2.99
CA TRP A 62 -9.52 -2.07 4.43
C TRP A 62 -10.33 -1.01 5.16
N LEU A 63 -10.59 0.14 4.52
CA LEU A 63 -11.47 1.19 5.04
C LEU A 63 -12.94 0.75 5.03
N ALA A 64 -13.40 0.15 3.94
CA ALA A 64 -14.77 -0.35 3.83
C ALA A 64 -15.10 -1.40 4.91
N GLY A 65 -14.13 -2.25 5.27
CA GLY A 65 -14.27 -3.22 6.36
C GLY A 65 -14.44 -2.60 7.76
N ARG A 66 -14.09 -1.32 7.95
CA ARG A 66 -14.18 -0.60 9.23
C ARG A 66 -15.42 0.26 9.40
N GLN A 67 -16.20 0.47 8.34
CA GLN A 67 -17.45 1.23 8.40
C GLN A 67 -18.67 0.39 8.82
N LYS A 68 -18.46 -0.91 9.11
CA LYS A 68 -19.48 -1.80 9.66
C LYS A 68 -19.42 -1.80 11.18
#